data_AF-A0A4Q8BDL9-F1
#
_entry.id   AF-A0A4Q8BDL9-F1
#
_cell.length_a   1.000
_cell.length_b   1.000
_cell.length_c   1.000
_cell.angle_alpha   90.00
_cell.angle_beta   90.00
_cell.angle_gamma   90.00
#
_symmetry.space_group_name_H-M   'P 1'
#
loop_
_entity.id
_entity.type
_entity.pdbx_description
1 polymer ?
#
loop_
_entity_poly.entity_id
_entity_poly.type
_entity_poly.pdbx_seq_one_letter_code
_entity_poly.pdbx_strand_id
1 'polypeptide(L)'
;MAGSYQLITDHDDDVLPTSGDILYLLMDALAETDTATATIRCDQVAERFVQVVANRAGSLRLRFRQWPGEPIQEVDAVDILAAFRSVMAAVRYGDQDWARIFAPVEGTFGRDPGPVDYARTGLPIATAMLDAVKRRKRLGLPPWPAMPIRWGSGEVLTGDVWAGLPAAGRVVVRAIRVDHRHRHGLAVAVSEGSVAHEGEAPSREALVWPERVGEEIALTYRSPHRILRLCNVYVERAGGGREIVARWEEQAGMRVEVAADRRVYHCNHPRTDPPTFEDLVCQVRVAAA
;
A
#
# COMPACT_ATOMS: atom_id res chain seq x y z
N MET A 1 -18.37 10.40 -20.27
CA MET A 1 -16.93 10.66 -20.53
C MET A 1 -16.32 11.12 -19.21
N ALA A 2 -15.07 10.77 -18.88
CA ALA A 2 -14.43 11.32 -17.68
C ALA A 2 -14.21 12.83 -17.88
N GLY A 3 -14.76 13.67 -17.00
CA GLY A 3 -14.53 15.11 -17.04
C GLY A 3 -13.08 15.46 -16.69
N SER A 4 -12.60 16.63 -17.13
CA SER A 4 -11.41 17.24 -16.54
C SER A 4 -11.82 17.86 -15.21
N TYR A 5 -10.98 17.70 -14.19
CA TYR A 5 -11.23 18.26 -12.88
C TYR A 5 -9.95 18.89 -12.31
N GLN A 6 -10.12 19.93 -11.49
CA GLN A 6 -9.06 20.66 -10.79
C GLN A 6 -9.15 20.45 -9.28
N LEU A 7 -8.00 20.35 -8.61
CA LEU A 7 -7.91 20.32 -7.16
C LEU A 7 -7.49 21.70 -6.65
N ILE A 8 -8.39 22.32 -5.90
CA ILE A 8 -8.17 23.63 -5.27
C ILE A 8 -8.01 23.40 -3.79
N THR A 9 -6.86 23.77 -3.24
CA THR A 9 -6.59 23.73 -1.80
C THR A 9 -6.45 25.14 -1.24
N ASP A 10 -6.46 25.30 0.09
CA ASP A 10 -6.24 26.61 0.72
C ASP A 10 -4.83 27.20 0.43
N HIS A 11 -3.92 26.42 -0.17
CA HIS A 11 -2.52 26.78 -0.35
C HIS A 11 -2.01 26.79 -1.81
N ASP A 12 -2.69 26.15 -2.77
CA ASP A 12 -2.35 26.18 -4.19
C ASP A 12 -3.50 25.63 -5.09
N ASP A 13 -3.55 26.10 -6.34
CA ASP A 13 -4.38 25.57 -7.43
C ASP A 13 -3.57 24.54 -8.23
N ASP A 14 -3.80 23.24 -8.00
CA ASP A 14 -3.13 22.16 -8.74
C ASP A 14 -4.10 21.43 -9.67
N VAL A 15 -3.58 20.92 -10.80
CA VAL A 15 -4.31 19.92 -11.59
C VAL A 15 -4.53 18.73 -10.67
N LEU A 16 -5.75 18.18 -10.62
CA LEU A 16 -6.05 17.04 -9.74
C LEU A 16 -4.96 15.99 -9.89
N PRO A 17 -4.36 15.54 -8.78
CA PRO A 17 -3.44 14.44 -8.86
C PRO A 17 -4.11 13.28 -9.59
N THR A 18 -3.52 12.90 -10.72
CA THR A 18 -3.96 11.74 -11.50
C THR A 18 -3.74 10.43 -10.72
N SER A 19 -3.00 10.48 -9.61
CA SER A 19 -2.80 9.38 -8.67
C SER A 19 -3.84 9.41 -7.54
N GLY A 20 -4.56 8.30 -7.38
CA GLY A 20 -5.45 8.09 -6.22
C GLY A 20 -4.71 8.16 -4.88
N ASP A 21 -3.40 7.89 -4.86
CA ASP A 21 -2.60 7.97 -3.64
C ASP A 21 -2.55 9.40 -3.08
N ILE A 22 -2.22 10.38 -3.92
CA ILE A 22 -2.12 11.78 -3.50
C ILE A 22 -3.47 12.29 -2.99
N LEU A 23 -4.57 11.89 -3.65
CA LEU A 23 -5.91 12.25 -3.18
C LEU A 23 -6.18 11.68 -1.78
N TYR A 24 -5.81 10.42 -1.52
CA TYR A 24 -5.97 9.82 -0.20
C TYR A 24 -5.09 10.52 0.85
N LEU A 25 -3.81 10.75 0.55
CA LEU A 25 -2.86 11.44 1.44
C LEU A 25 -3.32 12.86 1.75
N LEU A 26 -3.91 13.57 0.78
CA LEU A 26 -4.53 14.86 1.01
C LEU A 26 -5.70 14.75 2.00
N MET A 27 -6.63 13.82 1.79
CA MET A 27 -7.77 13.65 2.71
C MET A 27 -7.33 13.27 4.13
N ASP A 28 -6.30 12.45 4.23
CA ASP A 28 -5.68 12.06 5.49
C ASP A 28 -5.03 13.27 6.19
N ALA A 29 -4.29 14.11 5.45
CA ALA A 29 -3.74 15.36 5.97
C ALA A 29 -4.83 16.36 6.39
N LEU A 30 -5.91 16.50 5.61
CA LEU A 30 -7.05 17.34 5.95
C LEU A 30 -7.66 16.90 7.29
N ALA A 31 -7.88 15.59 7.47
CA ALA A 31 -8.45 15.03 8.70
C ALA A 31 -7.58 15.24 9.95
N GLU A 32 -6.29 15.57 9.79
CA GLU A 32 -5.40 15.92 10.91
C GLU A 32 -5.52 17.41 11.32
N THR A 33 -6.30 18.21 10.59
CA THR A 33 -6.53 19.64 10.86
C THR A 33 -8.00 19.91 11.18
N ASP A 34 -8.32 20.99 11.89
CA ASP A 34 -9.71 21.30 12.29
C ASP A 34 -10.46 22.21 11.29
N THR A 35 -9.78 22.78 10.30
CA THR A 35 -10.36 23.82 9.43
C THR A 35 -9.99 23.73 7.94
N ALA A 36 -9.10 22.81 7.55
CA ALA A 36 -8.64 22.77 6.17
C ALA A 36 -9.73 22.24 5.22
N THR A 37 -9.71 22.75 3.98
CA THR A 37 -10.61 22.29 2.93
C THR A 37 -9.88 22.00 1.64
N ALA A 38 -10.42 21.05 0.87
CA ALA A 38 -10.02 20.84 -0.52
C ALA A 38 -11.27 20.76 -1.39
N THR A 39 -11.24 21.41 -2.55
CA THR A 39 -12.34 21.43 -3.50
C THR A 39 -11.91 20.80 -4.81
N ILE A 40 -12.70 19.86 -5.28
CA ILE A 40 -12.53 19.16 -6.54
C ILE A 40 -13.60 19.66 -7.49
N ARG A 41 -13.21 20.46 -8.48
CA ARG A 41 -14.15 21.13 -9.41
C ARG A 41 -14.05 20.52 -10.81
N CYS A 42 -15.19 20.35 -11.49
CA CYS A 42 -15.21 19.94 -12.90
C CYS A 42 -15.00 21.15 -13.81
N ASP A 43 -14.08 21.08 -14.77
CA ASP A 43 -13.77 22.19 -15.68
C ASP A 43 -14.83 22.36 -16.78
N GLN A 44 -15.59 21.30 -17.05
CA GLN A 44 -16.54 21.23 -18.16
C GLN A 44 -17.97 21.59 -17.75
N VAL A 45 -18.28 21.52 -16.46
CA VAL A 45 -19.62 21.77 -15.92
C VAL A 45 -19.50 22.82 -14.83
N ALA A 46 -20.00 24.02 -15.11
CA ALA A 46 -20.00 25.12 -14.16
C ALA A 46 -20.66 24.70 -12.83
N GLU A 47 -20.10 25.17 -11.71
CA GLU A 47 -20.60 24.90 -10.36
C GLU A 47 -20.62 23.42 -9.93
N ARG A 48 -20.11 22.50 -10.74
CA ARG A 48 -20.01 21.10 -10.35
C ARG A 48 -18.75 20.87 -9.51
N PHE A 49 -18.94 20.44 -8.26
CA PHE A 49 -17.81 20.23 -7.35
C PHE A 49 -18.10 19.19 -6.26
N VAL A 50 -17.03 18.63 -5.70
CA VAL A 50 -17.02 17.97 -4.40
C VAL A 50 -15.99 18.68 -3.52
N GLN A 51 -16.42 19.18 -2.38
CA GLN A 51 -15.58 19.79 -1.36
C GLN A 51 -15.44 18.83 -0.19
N VAL A 52 -14.19 18.54 0.17
CA VAL A 52 -13.81 17.77 1.36
C VAL A 52 -13.41 18.76 2.44
N VAL A 53 -14.12 18.71 3.55
CA VAL A 53 -13.93 19.63 4.68
C VAL A 53 -13.50 18.80 5.87
N ALA A 54 -12.41 19.20 6.52
CA ALA A 54 -12.02 18.60 7.79
C ALA A 54 -13.11 18.86 8.85
N ASN A 55 -13.41 17.85 9.66
CA ASN A 55 -14.41 17.94 10.71
C ASN A 55 -13.80 17.49 12.05
N ARG A 56 -14.40 17.94 13.14
CA ARG A 56 -13.89 17.70 14.50
C ARG A 56 -13.69 16.19 14.74
N ALA A 57 -12.65 15.89 15.53
CA ALA A 57 -12.24 14.54 15.94
C ALA A 57 -11.69 13.63 14.83
N GLY A 58 -11.19 14.19 13.71
CA GLY A 58 -10.54 13.43 12.64
C GLY A 58 -11.49 12.79 11.64
N SER A 59 -12.73 13.30 11.58
CA SER A 59 -13.73 12.91 10.58
C SER A 59 -13.75 13.90 9.42
N LEU A 60 -14.40 13.52 8.31
CA LEU A 60 -14.58 14.40 7.17
C LEU A 60 -16.06 14.76 6.97
N ARG A 61 -16.30 15.94 6.41
CA ARG A 61 -17.58 16.36 5.81
C ARG A 61 -17.38 16.49 4.30
N LEU A 62 -18.31 15.96 3.51
CA LEU A 62 -18.32 16.15 2.07
C LEU A 62 -19.48 17.07 1.71
N ARG A 63 -19.21 18.11 0.92
CA ARG A 63 -20.22 19.02 0.36
C ARG A 63 -20.15 18.93 -1.14
N PHE A 64 -21.25 18.73 -1.83
CA PHE A 64 -21.21 18.52 -3.28
C PHE A 64 -22.40 19.15 -4.01
N ARG A 65 -22.16 19.48 -5.28
CA ARG A 65 -23.16 19.87 -6.26
C ARG A 65 -22.84 19.17 -7.56
N GLN A 66 -23.79 18.42 -8.12
CA GLN A 66 -23.57 17.68 -9.37
C GLN A 66 -23.92 18.54 -10.59
N TRP A 67 -25.06 19.22 -10.56
CA TRP A 67 -25.54 20.03 -11.68
C TRP A 67 -25.76 21.51 -11.29
N PRO A 68 -25.61 22.45 -12.24
CA PRO A 68 -25.89 23.86 -12.01
C PRO A 68 -27.33 24.07 -11.51
N GLY A 69 -27.49 24.96 -10.52
CA GLY A 69 -28.79 25.28 -9.93
C GLY A 69 -29.31 24.27 -8.90
N GLU A 70 -28.65 23.12 -8.71
CA GLU A 70 -28.99 22.21 -7.61
C GLU A 70 -28.57 22.78 -6.24
N PRO A 71 -29.32 22.47 -5.18
CA PRO A 71 -28.87 22.78 -3.82
C PRO A 71 -27.57 22.02 -3.52
N ILE A 72 -26.70 22.63 -2.71
CA ILE A 72 -25.52 21.94 -2.18
C ILE A 72 -26.01 20.86 -1.21
N GLN A 73 -25.54 19.64 -1.42
CA GLN A 73 -25.79 18.51 -0.54
C GLN A 73 -24.58 18.29 0.36
N GLU A 74 -24.82 17.76 1.56
CA GLU A 74 -23.78 17.53 2.56
C GLU A 74 -23.92 16.14 3.17
N VAL A 75 -22.80 15.47 3.42
CA VAL A 75 -22.73 14.25 4.23
C VAL A 75 -21.65 14.41 5.30
N ASP A 76 -21.99 14.01 6.53
CA ASP A 76 -21.18 14.26 7.71
C ASP A 76 -20.60 12.97 8.32
N ALA A 77 -19.58 13.16 9.18
CA ALA A 77 -18.93 12.09 9.93
C ALA A 77 -18.47 10.93 9.02
N VAL A 78 -17.73 11.27 7.96
CA VAL A 78 -17.26 10.33 6.94
C VAL A 78 -15.83 9.87 7.28
N ASP A 79 -15.56 8.57 7.17
CA ASP A 79 -14.20 8.03 7.27
C ASP A 79 -13.38 8.34 5.98
N ILE A 80 -12.08 8.58 6.14
CA ILE A 80 -11.16 8.94 5.03
C ILE A 80 -11.25 7.98 3.85
N LEU A 81 -11.25 6.66 4.07
CA LEU A 81 -11.32 5.69 2.98
C LEU A 81 -12.69 5.72 2.28
N ALA A 82 -13.76 5.94 3.05
CA ALA A 82 -15.11 6.06 2.50
C ALA A 82 -15.27 7.34 1.66
N ALA A 83 -14.72 8.47 2.15
CA ALA A 83 -14.64 9.71 1.41
C ALA A 83 -13.83 9.54 0.12
N PHE A 84 -12.63 8.98 0.20
CA PHE A 84 -11.74 8.72 -0.93
C PHE A 84 -12.44 7.92 -2.04
N ARG A 85 -13.04 6.78 -1.69
CA ARG A 85 -13.74 5.92 -2.66
C ARG A 85 -14.93 6.62 -3.31
N SER A 86 -15.67 7.42 -2.54
CA SER A 86 -16.85 8.14 -3.04
C SER A 86 -16.45 9.27 -3.98
N VAL A 87 -15.41 10.03 -3.64
CA VAL A 87 -14.85 11.06 -4.52
C VAL A 87 -14.29 10.45 -5.80
N MET A 88 -13.51 9.36 -5.71
CA MET A 88 -13.01 8.66 -6.89
C MET A 88 -14.13 8.14 -7.80
N ALA A 89 -15.19 7.57 -7.20
CA ALA A 89 -16.36 7.12 -7.96
C ALA A 89 -17.09 8.31 -8.63
N ALA A 90 -17.29 9.41 -7.91
CA ALA A 90 -17.94 10.61 -8.41
C ALA A 90 -17.19 11.25 -9.60
N VAL A 91 -15.86 11.33 -9.49
CA VAL A 91 -14.96 11.88 -10.54
C VAL A 91 -14.89 10.93 -11.74
N ARG A 92 -14.75 9.62 -11.51
CA ARG A 92 -14.64 8.62 -12.59
C ARG A 92 -15.96 8.41 -13.34
N TYR A 93 -17.08 8.44 -12.62
CA TYR A 93 -18.40 8.17 -13.15
C TYR A 93 -19.27 9.43 -13.13
N GLY A 94 -18.76 10.52 -13.72
CA GLY A 94 -19.39 11.84 -13.70
C GLY A 94 -20.86 11.91 -14.17
N ASP A 95 -21.42 10.89 -14.80
CA ASP A 95 -22.84 10.93 -15.19
C ASP A 95 -23.77 10.23 -14.19
N GLN A 96 -23.21 9.56 -13.16
CA GLN A 96 -23.99 8.90 -12.11
C GLN A 96 -24.49 9.90 -11.06
N ASP A 97 -25.64 9.58 -10.46
CA ASP A 97 -26.22 10.33 -9.35
C ASP A 97 -25.29 10.32 -8.12
N TRP A 98 -24.66 11.45 -7.85
CA TRP A 98 -23.71 11.62 -6.76
C TRP A 98 -24.37 11.44 -5.39
N ALA A 99 -25.67 11.74 -5.24
CA ALA A 99 -26.37 11.51 -3.98
C ALA A 99 -26.37 10.02 -3.63
N ARG A 100 -26.52 9.12 -4.62
CA ARG A 100 -26.42 7.67 -4.42
C ARG A 100 -25.02 7.18 -4.10
N ILE A 101 -23.98 7.90 -4.54
CA ILE A 101 -22.58 7.59 -4.24
C ILE A 101 -22.25 8.00 -2.80
N PHE A 102 -22.68 9.18 -2.37
CA PHE A 102 -22.30 9.75 -1.07
C PHE A 102 -23.23 9.35 0.09
N ALA A 103 -24.51 9.08 -0.14
CA ALA A 103 -25.44 8.70 0.94
C ALA A 103 -24.98 7.49 1.78
N PRO A 104 -24.40 6.41 1.20
CA PRO A 104 -23.97 5.25 2.00
C PRO A 104 -22.78 5.51 2.94
N VAL A 105 -22.04 6.63 2.75
CA VAL A 105 -20.84 6.91 3.55
C VAL A 105 -21.08 7.83 4.74
N GLU A 106 -22.29 8.36 4.88
CA GLU A 106 -22.66 9.19 6.02
C GLU A 106 -22.56 8.43 7.35
N GLY A 107 -21.91 9.05 8.34
CA GLY A 107 -21.73 8.47 9.67
C GLY A 107 -20.81 7.25 9.72
N THR A 108 -19.99 7.00 8.69
CA THR A 108 -19.02 5.89 8.67
C THR A 108 -17.86 6.09 9.63
N PHE A 109 -17.57 7.32 10.04
CA PHE A 109 -16.49 7.62 10.98
C PHE A 109 -16.70 6.94 12.34
N GLY A 110 -15.63 6.37 12.89
CA GLY A 110 -15.65 5.70 14.20
C GLY A 110 -16.40 4.36 14.23
N ARG A 111 -17.03 3.94 13.13
CA ARG A 111 -17.59 2.60 13.01
C ARG A 111 -16.48 1.61 12.71
N ASP A 112 -16.54 0.43 13.31
CA ASP A 112 -15.75 -0.71 12.83
C ASP A 112 -16.35 -1.18 11.50
N PRO A 113 -15.67 -0.99 10.36
CA PRO A 113 -16.17 -1.42 9.07
C PRO A 113 -15.93 -2.92 8.85
N GLY A 114 -15.34 -3.63 9.81
CA GLY A 114 -14.81 -4.97 9.64
C GLY A 114 -13.57 -4.99 8.73
N PRO A 115 -13.17 -6.19 8.28
CA PRO A 115 -12.03 -6.35 7.38
C PRO A 115 -12.26 -5.64 6.03
N VAL A 116 -11.38 -4.70 5.68
CA VAL A 116 -11.40 -4.02 4.37
C VAL A 116 -10.60 -4.84 3.36
N ASP A 117 -11.22 -5.13 2.22
CA ASP A 117 -10.51 -5.61 1.03
C ASP A 117 -10.00 -4.42 0.20
N TYR A 118 -8.68 -4.19 0.22
CA TYR A 118 -8.04 -3.07 -0.45
C TYR A 118 -7.87 -3.25 -1.96
N ALA A 119 -8.05 -4.45 -2.51
CA ALA A 119 -7.91 -4.69 -3.95
C ALA A 119 -8.92 -3.89 -4.81
N ARG A 120 -10.00 -3.40 -4.19
CA ARG A 120 -11.07 -2.65 -4.86
C ARG A 120 -11.13 -1.17 -4.48
N THR A 121 -10.20 -0.70 -3.63
CA THR A 121 -10.23 0.69 -3.18
C THR A 121 -9.58 1.62 -4.19
N GLY A 122 -8.63 1.12 -4.99
CA GLY A 122 -7.79 1.93 -5.87
C GLY A 122 -6.60 2.58 -5.16
N LEU A 123 -6.36 2.25 -3.87
CA LEU A 123 -5.13 2.63 -3.18
C LEU A 123 -3.99 1.70 -3.62
N PRO A 124 -2.75 2.21 -3.73
CA PRO A 124 -1.58 1.36 -3.79
C PRO A 124 -1.39 0.59 -2.46
N ILE A 125 -0.67 -0.54 -2.51
CA ILE A 125 -0.42 -1.40 -1.34
C ILE A 125 0.20 -0.61 -0.17
N ALA A 126 1.20 0.24 -0.45
CA ALA A 126 1.86 1.05 0.58
C ALA A 126 0.85 1.91 1.36
N THR A 127 -0.02 2.63 0.65
CA THR A 127 -1.03 3.52 1.24
C THR A 127 -2.16 2.75 1.89
N ALA A 128 -2.56 1.62 1.31
CA ALA A 128 -3.52 0.71 1.94
C ALA A 128 -3.04 0.20 3.30
N MET A 129 -1.74 -0.08 3.45
CA MET A 129 -1.16 -0.44 4.74
C MET A 129 -1.19 0.71 5.74
N LEU A 130 -0.84 1.93 5.31
CA LEU A 130 -0.91 3.12 6.15
C LEU A 130 -2.34 3.38 6.65
N ASP A 131 -3.34 3.31 5.76
CA ASP A 131 -4.76 3.42 6.11
C ASP A 131 -5.15 2.39 7.17
N ALA A 132 -4.80 1.12 6.94
CA ALA A 132 -5.13 0.06 7.87
C ALA A 132 -4.51 0.27 9.26
N VAL A 133 -3.26 0.79 9.35
CA VAL A 133 -2.59 1.09 10.63
C VAL A 133 -3.30 2.25 11.32
N LYS A 134 -3.57 3.34 10.59
CA LYS A 134 -4.25 4.51 11.13
C LYS A 134 -5.66 4.19 11.61
N ARG A 135 -6.43 3.39 10.85
CA ARG A 135 -7.75 2.90 11.25
C ARG A 135 -7.73 2.12 12.55
N ARG A 136 -6.81 1.18 12.70
CA ARG A 136 -6.63 0.45 13.97
C ARG A 136 -6.30 1.38 15.14
N LYS A 137 -5.39 2.34 14.93
CA LYS A 137 -5.03 3.34 15.93
C LYS A 137 -6.25 4.16 16.36
N ARG A 138 -7.08 4.61 15.40
CA ARG A 138 -8.34 5.33 15.68
C ARG A 138 -9.32 4.51 16.53
N LEU A 139 -9.34 3.19 16.33
CA LEU A 139 -10.15 2.25 17.11
C LEU A 139 -9.51 1.87 18.46
N GLY A 140 -8.36 2.43 18.83
CA GLY A 140 -7.65 2.08 20.06
C GLY A 140 -7.11 0.65 20.08
N LEU A 141 -6.99 0.01 18.93
CA LEU A 141 -6.49 -1.36 18.81
C LEU A 141 -4.95 -1.38 18.91
N PRO A 142 -4.36 -2.43 19.48
CA PRO A 142 -2.91 -2.51 19.64
C PRO A 142 -2.19 -2.54 18.28
N PRO A 143 -0.97 -1.97 18.20
CA PRO A 143 -0.12 -2.06 17.02
C PRO A 143 0.27 -3.53 16.77
N TRP A 144 0.16 -4.00 15.53
CA TRP A 144 0.52 -5.37 15.14
C TRP A 144 1.90 -5.35 14.43
N PRO A 145 2.88 -6.19 14.83
CA PRO A 145 4.25 -6.12 14.31
C PRO A 145 4.43 -6.44 12.82
N ALA A 146 3.42 -7.04 12.18
CA ALA A 146 3.30 -7.20 10.73
C ALA A 146 1.80 -7.33 10.45
N MET A 147 1.17 -6.26 9.98
CA MET A 147 -0.27 -6.27 9.76
C MET A 147 -0.53 -6.61 8.28
N PRO A 148 -0.93 -7.86 7.97
CA PRO A 148 -1.42 -8.14 6.64
C PRO A 148 -2.64 -7.28 6.36
N ILE A 149 -2.72 -6.79 5.12
CA ILE A 149 -3.96 -6.22 4.59
C ILE A 149 -4.62 -7.26 3.70
N ARG A 150 -5.95 -7.27 3.68
CA ARG A 150 -6.69 -8.12 2.74
C ARG A 150 -6.63 -7.49 1.34
N TRP A 151 -6.29 -8.31 0.36
CA TRP A 151 -6.21 -7.95 -1.05
C TRP A 151 -6.83 -9.05 -1.90
N GLY A 152 -8.10 -8.87 -2.27
CA GLY A 152 -8.92 -9.86 -2.94
C GLY A 152 -9.14 -11.10 -2.07
N SER A 153 -8.67 -12.24 -2.56
CA SER A 153 -8.77 -13.53 -1.88
C SER A 153 -7.60 -13.84 -0.95
N GLY A 154 -6.59 -12.97 -0.86
CA GLY A 154 -5.37 -13.21 -0.09
C GLY A 154 -5.02 -12.09 0.89
N GLU A 155 -4.03 -12.37 1.71
CA GLU A 155 -3.38 -11.40 2.59
C GLU A 155 -2.05 -10.95 1.96
N VAL A 156 -1.77 -9.65 2.10
CA VAL A 156 -0.57 -9.01 1.55
C VAL A 156 0.22 -8.34 2.66
N LEU A 157 1.54 -8.52 2.60
CA LEU A 157 2.55 -8.00 3.51
C LEU A 157 3.57 -7.16 2.73
N THR A 158 4.18 -6.15 3.32
CA THR A 158 5.36 -5.43 2.77
C THR A 158 6.67 -5.98 3.33
N GLY A 159 6.58 -6.75 4.40
CA GLY A 159 7.69 -7.46 5.03
C GLY A 159 7.14 -8.63 5.85
N ASP A 160 7.95 -9.69 5.94
CA ASP A 160 7.61 -10.90 6.67
C ASP A 160 8.63 -11.15 7.80
N VAL A 161 8.15 -11.73 8.89
CA VAL A 161 8.94 -12.12 10.05
C VAL A 161 8.80 -13.63 10.23
N TRP A 162 9.89 -14.36 9.99
CA TRP A 162 9.97 -15.79 10.19
C TRP A 162 10.66 -16.10 11.51
N ALA A 163 9.86 -16.35 12.55
CA ALA A 163 10.31 -16.71 13.89
C ALA A 163 10.41 -18.23 14.10
N GLY A 164 11.08 -18.64 15.19
CA GLY A 164 11.19 -20.04 15.60
C GLY A 164 12.28 -20.82 14.86
N LEU A 165 13.22 -20.12 14.21
CA LEU A 165 14.29 -20.73 13.44
C LEU A 165 15.48 -21.19 14.31
N PRO A 166 16.37 -22.06 13.81
CA PRO A 166 17.67 -22.29 14.44
C PRO A 166 18.45 -20.97 14.61
N ALA A 167 19.28 -20.90 15.65
CA ALA A 167 20.07 -19.68 15.93
C ALA A 167 21.20 -19.44 14.91
N ALA A 168 21.58 -20.45 14.15
CA ALA A 168 22.46 -20.36 13.00
C ALA A 168 22.11 -21.47 12.01
N GLY A 169 22.40 -21.25 10.73
CA GLY A 169 22.03 -22.19 9.68
C GLY A 169 22.28 -21.66 8.29
N ARG A 170 21.62 -22.31 7.33
CA ARG A 170 21.62 -21.94 5.91
C ARG A 170 20.21 -21.57 5.48
N VAL A 171 20.07 -20.43 4.83
CA VAL A 171 18.85 -20.03 4.11
C VAL A 171 19.09 -20.31 2.63
N VAL A 172 18.14 -20.98 1.98
CA VAL A 172 18.19 -21.20 0.53
C VAL A 172 16.98 -20.53 -0.09
N VAL A 173 17.24 -19.58 -0.99
CA VAL A 173 16.23 -18.90 -1.80
C VAL A 173 16.25 -19.53 -3.19
N ARG A 174 15.14 -20.15 -3.59
CA ARG A 174 14.95 -20.72 -4.92
C ARG A 174 13.94 -19.91 -5.71
N ALA A 175 14.31 -19.43 -6.89
CA ALA A 175 13.37 -18.81 -7.81
C ALA A 175 12.44 -19.85 -8.44
N ILE A 176 11.13 -19.65 -8.29
CA ILE A 176 10.08 -20.38 -9.01
C ILE A 176 9.70 -19.61 -10.28
N ARG A 177 9.63 -18.28 -10.18
CA ARG A 177 9.27 -17.38 -11.27
C ARG A 177 10.06 -16.08 -11.16
N VAL A 178 10.52 -15.55 -12.30
CA VAL A 178 11.23 -14.27 -12.40
C VAL A 178 10.67 -13.50 -13.60
N ASP A 179 10.16 -12.30 -13.40
CA ASP A 179 9.91 -11.34 -14.48
C ASP A 179 11.20 -10.57 -14.78
N HIS A 180 11.68 -10.66 -16.02
CA HIS A 180 12.91 -10.01 -16.46
C HIS A 180 12.74 -8.53 -16.85
N ARG A 181 11.53 -7.97 -16.80
CA ARG A 181 11.28 -6.54 -17.06
C ARG A 181 11.89 -5.64 -15.99
N HIS A 182 12.00 -6.15 -14.77
CA HIS A 182 12.50 -5.43 -13.62
C HIS A 182 13.55 -6.26 -12.89
N ARG A 183 14.59 -5.61 -12.35
CA ARG A 183 15.53 -6.30 -11.46
C ARG A 183 14.89 -6.39 -10.08
N HIS A 184 14.39 -7.57 -9.75
CA HIS A 184 13.61 -7.88 -8.56
C HIS A 184 14.35 -8.94 -7.73
N GLY A 185 14.31 -8.82 -6.41
CA GLY A 185 14.96 -9.73 -5.49
C GLY A 185 14.28 -9.79 -4.13
N LEU A 186 14.97 -10.44 -3.20
CA LEU A 186 14.59 -10.53 -1.79
C LEU A 186 15.72 -10.00 -0.90
N ALA A 187 15.38 -9.16 0.06
CA ALA A 187 16.25 -8.88 1.19
C ALA A 187 16.01 -9.92 2.29
N VAL A 188 17.08 -10.54 2.77
CA VAL A 188 17.08 -11.43 3.93
C VAL A 188 17.87 -10.75 5.03
N ALA A 189 17.22 -10.42 6.14
CA ALA A 189 17.81 -9.67 7.23
C ALA A 189 17.66 -10.35 8.59
N VAL A 190 18.57 -10.04 9.50
CA VAL A 190 18.52 -10.42 10.91
C VAL A 190 18.52 -9.16 11.78
N SER A 191 17.73 -9.16 12.86
CA SER A 191 17.73 -8.02 13.80
C SER A 191 19.07 -7.92 14.55
N GLU A 192 19.64 -9.08 14.91
CA GLU A 192 20.97 -9.21 15.51
C GLU A 192 21.67 -10.45 14.94
N GLY A 193 23.00 -10.41 14.90
CA GLY A 193 23.84 -11.44 14.29
C GLY A 193 24.24 -11.06 12.87
N SER A 194 24.31 -12.05 11.97
CA SER A 194 24.77 -11.83 10.61
C SER A 194 24.13 -12.75 9.57
N VAL A 195 24.18 -12.33 8.31
CA VAL A 195 23.85 -13.10 7.12
C VAL A 195 24.90 -12.79 6.04
N ALA A 196 25.25 -13.78 5.23
CA ALA A 196 26.27 -13.61 4.19
C ALA A 196 26.01 -14.57 3.02
N HIS A 197 26.31 -14.12 1.80
CA HIS A 197 26.58 -15.03 0.69
C HIS A 197 27.86 -15.83 0.96
N GLU A 198 28.00 -16.97 0.30
CA GLU A 198 29.21 -17.77 0.41
C GLU A 198 30.44 -17.00 -0.07
N GLY A 199 31.45 -16.88 0.80
CA GLY A 199 32.69 -16.12 0.51
C GLY A 199 32.58 -14.60 0.69
N GLU A 200 31.40 -14.07 1.03
CA GLU A 200 31.23 -12.63 1.31
C GLU A 200 31.37 -12.31 2.81
N ALA A 201 31.66 -11.04 3.10
CA ALA A 201 31.73 -10.54 4.47
C ALA A 201 30.33 -10.57 5.12
N PRO A 202 30.21 -11.01 6.39
CA PRO A 202 28.92 -11.01 7.07
C PRO A 202 28.35 -9.59 7.25
N SER A 203 27.06 -9.45 6.97
CA SER A 203 26.29 -8.21 7.16
C SER A 203 25.03 -8.50 7.98
N ARG A 204 24.23 -7.47 8.30
CA ARG A 204 22.89 -7.68 8.91
C ARG A 204 21.82 -8.02 7.88
N GLU A 205 22.12 -7.85 6.60
CA GLU A 205 21.20 -8.02 5.51
C GLU A 205 21.95 -8.41 4.23
N ALA A 206 21.47 -9.46 3.58
CA ALA A 206 21.94 -9.87 2.27
C ALA A 206 20.80 -9.71 1.26
N LEU A 207 21.14 -9.16 0.10
CA LEU A 207 20.23 -9.04 -1.04
C LEU A 207 20.43 -10.24 -1.95
N VAL A 208 19.33 -10.87 -2.34
CA VAL A 208 19.30 -12.00 -3.24
C VAL A 208 18.59 -11.56 -4.51
N TRP A 209 19.27 -11.70 -5.65
CA TRP A 209 18.79 -11.30 -6.97
C TRP A 209 18.73 -12.52 -7.89
N PRO A 210 17.67 -13.35 -7.82
CA PRO A 210 17.54 -14.48 -8.73
C PRO A 210 17.33 -13.96 -10.15
N GLU A 211 18.12 -14.47 -11.08
CA GLU A 211 18.05 -14.10 -12.50
C GLU A 211 17.39 -15.19 -13.33
N ARG A 212 17.30 -16.43 -12.82
CA ARG A 212 16.77 -17.57 -13.58
C ARG A 212 15.82 -18.42 -12.76
N VAL A 213 14.79 -18.95 -13.43
CA VAL A 213 13.89 -19.96 -12.84
C VAL A 213 14.70 -21.19 -12.44
N GLY A 214 14.47 -21.67 -11.21
CA GLY A 214 15.16 -22.82 -10.63
C GLY A 214 16.51 -22.50 -9.99
N GLU A 215 17.01 -21.27 -10.12
CA GLU A 215 18.23 -20.83 -9.45
C GLU A 215 18.07 -20.90 -7.93
N GLU A 216 19.09 -21.45 -7.25
CA GLU A 216 19.17 -21.51 -5.79
C GLU A 216 20.33 -20.65 -5.32
N ILE A 217 20.03 -19.64 -4.49
CA ILE A 217 21.00 -18.77 -3.86
C ILE A 217 20.99 -19.07 -2.38
N ALA A 218 22.16 -19.40 -1.84
CA ALA A 218 22.30 -19.80 -0.46
C ALA A 218 23.03 -18.75 0.37
N LEU A 219 22.50 -18.51 1.56
CA LEU A 219 23.07 -17.62 2.55
C LEU A 219 23.39 -18.39 3.82
N THR A 220 24.51 -18.10 4.44
CA THR A 220 24.75 -18.49 5.84
C THR A 220 24.17 -17.42 6.75
N TYR A 221 23.61 -17.82 7.89
CA TYR A 221 23.09 -16.86 8.86
C TYR A 221 23.36 -17.28 10.31
N ARG A 222 23.38 -16.27 11.18
CA ARG A 222 23.35 -16.36 12.64
C ARG A 222 22.34 -15.33 13.14
N SER A 223 21.31 -15.78 13.83
CA SER A 223 20.26 -14.95 14.44
C SER A 223 20.04 -15.42 15.89
N PRO A 224 20.64 -14.75 16.89
CA PRO A 224 20.43 -15.10 18.31
C PRO A 224 18.95 -15.11 18.71
N HIS A 225 18.16 -14.22 18.10
CA HIS A 225 16.72 -14.09 18.31
C HIS A 225 15.87 -15.10 17.53
N ARG A 226 16.49 -16.02 16.77
CA ARG A 226 15.77 -17.08 16.02
C ARG A 226 14.73 -16.52 15.05
N ILE A 227 15.01 -15.34 14.49
CA ILE A 227 14.13 -14.60 13.58
C ILE A 227 14.91 -14.23 12.32
N LEU A 228 14.27 -14.45 11.16
CA LEU A 228 14.64 -13.82 9.89
C LEU A 228 13.55 -12.81 9.49
N ARG A 229 13.97 -11.73 8.84
CA ARG A 229 13.08 -10.76 8.19
C ARG A 229 13.27 -10.85 6.70
N LEU A 230 12.16 -10.92 5.96
CA LEU A 230 12.16 -11.03 4.50
C LEU A 230 11.36 -9.88 3.91
N CYS A 231 11.86 -9.31 2.81
CA CYS A 231 11.23 -8.18 2.13
C CYS A 231 11.50 -8.30 0.63
N ASN A 232 10.51 -7.98 -0.21
CA ASN A 232 10.76 -7.78 -1.63
C ASN A 232 11.62 -6.53 -1.85
N VAL A 233 12.56 -6.60 -2.78
CA VAL A 233 13.42 -5.48 -3.15
C VAL A 233 13.50 -5.38 -4.66
N TYR A 234 13.66 -4.18 -5.19
CA TYR A 234 13.78 -3.97 -6.62
C TYR A 234 14.73 -2.80 -6.90
N VAL A 235 15.26 -2.76 -8.12
CA VAL A 235 16.12 -1.66 -8.57
C VAL A 235 15.28 -0.66 -9.36
N GLU A 236 15.25 0.57 -8.86
CA GLU A 236 14.71 1.72 -9.58
C GLU A 236 15.84 2.51 -10.26
N ARG A 237 15.52 3.12 -11.41
CA ARG A 237 16.40 4.06 -12.09
C ARG A 237 15.92 5.48 -11.78
N ALA A 238 16.70 6.20 -10.96
CA ALA A 238 16.49 7.61 -10.71
C ALA A 238 16.97 8.47 -11.89
N GLY A 239 16.59 9.75 -11.89
CA GLY A 239 17.10 10.75 -12.83
C GLY A 239 18.63 10.73 -12.89
N GLY A 240 19.20 10.77 -14.09
CA GLY A 240 20.65 10.67 -14.31
C GLY A 240 21.20 9.23 -14.36
N GLY A 241 20.33 8.21 -14.40
CA GLY A 241 20.74 6.81 -14.61
C GLY A 241 21.27 6.10 -13.37
N ARG A 242 21.17 6.74 -12.19
CA ARG A 242 21.55 6.13 -10.92
C ARG A 242 20.58 5.01 -10.55
N GLU A 243 21.09 3.82 -10.27
CA GLU A 243 20.33 2.70 -9.73
C GLU A 243 20.20 2.82 -8.21
N ILE A 244 18.98 2.65 -7.69
CA ILE A 244 18.66 2.67 -6.26
C ILE A 244 17.92 1.39 -5.93
N VAL A 245 18.32 0.71 -4.85
CA VAL A 245 17.56 -0.41 -4.30
C VAL A 245 16.44 0.15 -3.43
N ALA A 246 15.19 -0.11 -3.82
CA ALA A 246 14.00 0.40 -3.18
C ALA A 246 13.14 -0.71 -2.58
N ARG A 247 12.21 -0.30 -1.70
CA ARG A 247 11.30 -1.14 -0.90
C ARG A 247 10.03 -0.35 -0.61
N TRP A 248 8.91 -1.07 -0.44
CA TRP A 248 7.68 -0.54 0.16
C TRP A 248 7.02 0.64 -0.57
N GLU A 249 7.35 0.90 -1.83
CA GLU A 249 6.70 1.95 -2.61
C GLU A 249 5.48 1.41 -3.34
N GLU A 250 4.45 2.24 -3.49
CA GLU A 250 3.32 1.99 -4.40
C GLU A 250 2.73 0.57 -4.24
N GLN A 251 2.80 -0.23 -5.32
CA GLN A 251 2.29 -1.60 -5.38
C GLN A 251 3.31 -2.66 -4.91
N ALA A 252 4.40 -2.28 -4.25
CA ALA A 252 5.35 -3.24 -3.72
C ALA A 252 4.72 -4.00 -2.54
N GLY A 253 4.62 -5.32 -2.67
CA GLY A 253 4.08 -6.18 -1.62
C GLY A 253 4.31 -7.65 -1.91
N MET A 254 3.97 -8.49 -0.94
CA MET A 254 4.18 -9.94 -0.97
C MET A 254 2.96 -10.67 -0.42
N ARG A 255 2.52 -11.71 -1.11
CA ARG A 255 1.69 -12.77 -0.51
C ARG A 255 2.61 -13.90 -0.08
N VAL A 256 2.37 -14.45 1.11
CA VAL A 256 3.24 -15.48 1.70
C VAL A 256 2.45 -16.75 1.95
N GLU A 257 2.87 -17.84 1.31
CA GLU A 257 2.37 -19.18 1.62
C GLU A 257 3.30 -19.82 2.66
N VAL A 258 2.75 -20.23 3.80
CA VAL A 258 3.52 -20.78 4.92
C VAL A 258 3.34 -22.30 4.98
N ALA A 259 4.45 -23.02 4.94
CA ALA A 259 4.54 -24.43 5.27
C ALA A 259 5.54 -24.66 6.42
N ALA A 260 5.64 -25.89 6.91
CA ALA A 260 6.41 -26.21 8.11
C ALA A 260 7.91 -25.87 7.99
N ASP A 261 8.51 -26.13 6.83
CA ASP A 261 9.94 -26.03 6.55
C ASP A 261 10.30 -24.98 5.48
N ARG A 262 9.28 -24.36 4.89
CA ARG A 262 9.43 -23.44 3.75
C ARG A 262 8.36 -22.36 3.75
N ARG A 263 8.70 -21.24 3.11
CA ARG A 263 7.74 -20.20 2.73
C ARG A 263 7.85 -19.92 1.24
N VAL A 264 6.74 -19.60 0.59
CA VAL A 264 6.71 -19.14 -0.80
C VAL A 264 6.26 -17.69 -0.81
N TYR A 265 7.10 -16.82 -1.37
CA TYR A 265 6.87 -15.38 -1.47
C TYR A 265 6.46 -15.05 -2.90
N HIS A 266 5.23 -14.58 -3.06
CA HIS A 266 4.67 -14.07 -4.31
C HIS A 266 4.78 -12.55 -4.28
N CYS A 267 5.79 -12.00 -4.93
CA CYS A 267 6.17 -10.60 -4.84
C CYS A 267 5.60 -9.80 -6.02
N ASN A 268 5.18 -8.57 -5.74
CA ASN A 268 4.75 -7.58 -6.73
C ASN A 268 5.77 -6.43 -6.77
N HIS A 269 6.08 -5.97 -7.97
CA HIS A 269 6.87 -4.79 -8.26
C HIS A 269 5.98 -3.53 -8.14
N PRO A 270 6.49 -2.38 -7.68
CA PRO A 270 5.68 -1.15 -7.50
C PRO A 270 4.95 -0.68 -8.77
N ARG A 271 5.45 -1.04 -9.96
CA ARG A 271 4.90 -0.63 -11.26
C ARG A 271 3.89 -1.61 -11.86
N THR A 272 3.63 -2.74 -11.19
CA THR A 272 2.67 -3.74 -11.66
C THR A 272 1.28 -3.36 -11.17
N ASP A 273 0.47 -2.81 -12.08
CA ASP A 273 -0.89 -2.35 -11.83
C ASP A 273 -1.88 -2.97 -12.85
N PRO A 274 -2.89 -3.75 -12.41
CA PRO A 274 -3.14 -4.16 -11.03
C PRO A 274 -2.07 -5.12 -10.49
N PRO A 275 -1.87 -5.18 -9.15
CA PRO A 275 -0.95 -6.15 -8.55
C PRO A 275 -1.31 -7.59 -8.91
N THR A 276 -0.32 -8.35 -9.38
CA THR A 276 -0.47 -9.77 -9.74
C THR A 276 0.19 -10.69 -8.74
N PHE A 277 1.21 -10.19 -8.02
CA PHE A 277 2.10 -10.98 -7.14
C PHE A 277 2.90 -12.07 -7.87
N GLU A 278 3.03 -11.95 -9.19
CA GLU A 278 3.72 -12.92 -10.04
C GLU A 278 5.00 -12.36 -10.68
N ASP A 279 5.48 -11.19 -10.22
CA ASP A 279 6.68 -10.56 -10.75
C ASP A 279 7.95 -11.29 -10.29
N LEU A 280 7.93 -11.80 -9.06
CA LEU A 280 8.97 -12.67 -8.51
C LEU A 280 8.30 -13.66 -7.56
N VAL A 281 8.43 -14.96 -7.84
CA VAL A 281 7.97 -16.01 -6.92
C VAL A 281 9.17 -16.79 -6.44
N CYS A 282 9.41 -16.78 -5.13
CA CYS A 282 10.57 -17.41 -4.50
C CYS A 282 10.15 -18.36 -3.40
N GLN A 283 10.73 -19.56 -3.39
CA GLN A 283 10.65 -20.47 -2.26
C GLN A 283 11.87 -20.25 -1.36
N VAL A 284 11.64 -20.01 -0.07
CA VAL A 284 12.70 -19.90 0.93
C VAL A 284 12.62 -21.09 1.87
N ARG A 285 13.76 -21.77 2.06
CA ARG A 285 13.95 -22.88 2.99
C ARG A 285 15.03 -22.51 4.01
N VAL A 286 14.89 -22.99 5.24
CA VAL A 286 15.90 -22.82 6.29
C VAL A 286 16.32 -24.20 6.81
N ALA A 287 17.62 -24.44 6.85
CA ALA A 287 18.21 -25.64 7.43
C ALA A 287 19.14 -25.25 8.60
N ALA A 288 19.15 -26.07 9.65
CA ALA A 288 20.14 -25.93 10.72
C ALA A 288 21.56 -26.19 10.17
N ALA A 289 22.55 -25.50 10.74
CA ALA A 289 23.96 -25.76 10.48
C ALA A 289 24.41 -27.08 11.14
#